data_AF-A0A4U0FI04-F1
#
_entry.id   AF-A0A4U0FI04-F1
#
_cell.length_a   1.000
_cell.length_b   1.000
_cell.length_c   1.000
_cell.angle_alpha   90.00
_cell.angle_beta   90.00
_cell.angle_gamma   90.00
#
_symmetry.space_group_name_H-M   'P 1'
#
loop_
_entity.id
_entity.type
_entity.pdbx_description
1 polymer ?
#
loop_
_entity_poly.entity_id
_entity_poly.type
_entity_poly.pdbx_seq_one_letter_code
_entity_poly.pdbx_strand_id
1 'polypeptide(L)'
;MVLDINDFKTGIDKKFWDHLTKEMSFQDIVNYKDIKKDEFINELGREINNFEYNFMKPYYFFSPKSLGILRKIKLYSLGDTSVYYYCVKKLQKELSEEIKKNKFVYGGFRFTPELRLREEDLNKLRINYEYENGLSVNNFRKEWSEYQKLAKRLSEKNFDYYIHIDIAHFYDDINLDILENKVRNVVIGKSKIIDLLFNFLRFSDKRDLGYTPSNVGIPQEEVGEMSRLLSNFYLSSFDSEITNYLEKYFSNNESFTYTRYADDMWFCFLGSYDDGLRIVQKVSFELSKLKLHISESKLKFFDVQEFTDHWKFNEWEIMFSKKEDLPFLFEMYLDLHEKQHGRWFSLAFYILQIITSKDKSFVDIFFNLENSRAFLDSIVKNPKFIFRLKKDKLKFFKKLILTYPELRNDLIEYLKSKGSIYPNVEYFILDLLSGISQNDEDIDFFVRWYFESFQREYQWYSRCICMNYLIDHSDYLEKHRKESLGKILSHIEKANKHFTKLERRYTMAFLSNLRNDKGGKIIKKYFNSPDDFVFVNFLRQD
;
A
#
# COMPACT_ATOMS: atom_id res chain seq x y z
N MET A 1 -13.59 5.30 31.91
CA MET A 1 -13.48 5.79 30.54
C MET A 1 -12.06 5.60 30.00
N VAL A 2 -11.93 4.85 28.92
CA VAL A 2 -10.72 4.62 28.12
C VAL A 2 -10.54 5.76 27.11
N LEU A 3 -11.64 6.17 26.46
CA LEU A 3 -11.70 7.20 25.42
C LEU A 3 -12.74 8.28 25.74
N ASP A 4 -12.40 9.55 25.58
CA ASP A 4 -13.42 10.59 25.42
C ASP A 4 -14.05 10.44 24.03
N ILE A 5 -15.36 10.20 23.95
CA ILE A 5 -16.07 9.90 22.70
C ILE A 5 -16.09 11.10 21.75
N ASN A 6 -16.21 12.33 22.28
CA ASN A 6 -16.18 13.53 21.44
C ASN A 6 -14.78 13.75 20.86
N ASP A 7 -13.76 13.53 21.67
CA ASP A 7 -12.38 13.55 21.22
C ASP A 7 -12.06 12.42 20.23
N PHE A 8 -12.62 11.22 20.42
CA PHE A 8 -12.50 10.11 19.46
C PHE A 8 -13.12 10.46 18.11
N LYS A 9 -14.35 10.99 18.15
CA LYS A 9 -15.09 11.45 16.98
C LYS A 9 -14.34 12.53 16.18
N THR A 10 -13.77 13.52 16.87
CA THR A 10 -12.96 14.56 16.22
C THR A 10 -11.60 14.04 15.75
N GLY A 11 -11.03 13.08 16.47
CA GLY A 11 -9.77 12.41 16.13
C GLY A 11 -9.86 11.62 14.83
N ILE A 12 -10.98 10.94 14.58
CA ILE A 12 -11.29 10.34 13.26
C ILE A 12 -11.78 11.47 12.35
N ASP A 13 -10.87 12.17 11.69
CA ASP A 13 -11.23 13.31 10.85
C ASP A 13 -11.88 12.88 9.52
N LYS A 14 -12.45 13.84 8.78
CA LYS A 14 -13.11 13.57 7.50
C LYS A 14 -12.15 13.01 6.46
N LYS A 15 -10.90 13.49 6.43
CA LYS A 15 -9.91 13.05 5.46
C LYS A 15 -9.56 11.57 5.67
N PHE A 16 -9.35 11.17 6.91
CA PHE A 16 -9.14 9.77 7.26
C PHE A 16 -10.34 8.89 6.91
N TRP A 17 -11.54 9.35 7.25
CA TRP A 17 -12.75 8.61 6.94
C TRP A 17 -12.99 8.44 5.44
N ASP A 18 -12.83 9.51 4.66
CA ASP A 18 -12.96 9.48 3.20
C ASP A 18 -11.90 8.54 2.59
N HIS A 19 -10.68 8.52 3.14
CA HIS A 19 -9.64 7.59 2.69
C HIS A 19 -10.07 6.12 2.88
N LEU A 20 -10.50 5.74 4.09
CA LEU A 20 -10.95 4.38 4.40
C LEU A 20 -12.17 3.95 3.58
N THR A 21 -13.06 4.89 3.27
CA THR A 21 -14.33 4.54 2.63
C THR A 21 -14.28 4.61 1.11
N LYS A 22 -13.39 5.43 0.52
CA LYS A 22 -13.40 5.73 -0.93
C LYS A 22 -12.07 5.50 -1.63
N GLU A 23 -10.94 5.62 -0.92
CA GLU A 23 -9.61 5.67 -1.55
C GLU A 23 -8.79 4.39 -1.38
N MET A 24 -9.26 3.43 -0.57
CA MET A 24 -8.62 2.12 -0.47
C MET A 24 -8.60 1.41 -1.83
N SER A 25 -7.56 0.62 -2.06
CA SER A 25 -7.32 -0.18 -3.26
C SER A 25 -8.44 -1.20 -3.46
N PHE A 26 -8.92 -1.76 -2.36
CA PHE A 26 -10.03 -2.70 -2.31
C PHE A 26 -11.28 -1.98 -1.83
N GLN A 27 -12.17 -1.66 -2.77
CA GLN A 27 -13.35 -0.86 -2.48
C GLN A 27 -14.51 -1.74 -2.04
N ASP A 28 -15.34 -1.16 -1.19
CA ASP A 28 -16.68 -1.65 -0.95
C ASP A 28 -17.60 -1.25 -2.12
N ILE A 29 -18.57 -2.11 -2.44
CA ILE A 29 -19.51 -1.91 -3.55
C ILE A 29 -20.26 -0.57 -3.49
N VAL A 30 -20.53 -0.05 -2.28
CA VAL A 30 -21.17 1.26 -2.08
C VAL A 30 -20.25 2.26 -1.39
N ASN A 31 -18.95 1.98 -1.30
CA ASN A 31 -17.97 2.83 -0.58
C ASN A 31 -18.42 3.15 0.85
N TYR A 32 -19.04 2.19 1.55
CA TYR A 32 -19.59 2.34 2.90
C TYR A 32 -20.57 3.52 3.09
N LYS A 33 -21.27 3.95 2.04
CA LYS A 33 -22.30 5.02 2.12
C LYS A 33 -23.47 4.66 3.04
N ASP A 34 -23.68 3.37 3.29
CA ASP A 34 -24.65 2.84 4.26
C ASP A 34 -24.26 3.09 5.73
N ILE A 35 -23.00 3.45 5.99
CA ILE A 35 -22.50 3.71 7.34
C ILE A 35 -22.40 5.22 7.60
N LYS A 36 -23.23 5.70 8.53
CA LYS A 36 -23.10 7.06 9.06
C LYS A 36 -21.94 7.12 10.05
N LYS A 37 -20.86 7.79 9.65
CA LYS A 37 -19.63 7.98 10.44
C LYS A 37 -19.88 8.28 11.92
N ASP A 38 -20.66 9.31 12.20
CA ASP A 38 -20.82 9.82 13.57
C ASP A 38 -21.55 8.82 14.47
N GLU A 39 -22.56 8.12 13.94
CA GLU A 39 -23.28 7.07 14.67
C GLU A 39 -22.35 5.88 14.94
N PHE A 40 -21.63 5.43 13.90
CA PHE A 40 -20.67 4.33 13.99
C PHE A 40 -19.55 4.59 15.01
N ILE A 41 -18.92 5.78 14.98
CA ILE A 41 -17.83 6.12 15.90
C ILE A 41 -18.32 6.29 17.34
N ASN A 42 -19.55 6.79 17.53
CA ASN A 42 -20.14 6.88 18.87
C ASN A 42 -20.40 5.50 19.48
N GLU A 43 -20.93 4.57 18.70
CA GLU A 43 -21.16 3.18 19.13
C GLU A 43 -19.84 2.49 19.47
N LEU A 44 -18.87 2.54 18.55
CA LEU A 44 -17.51 2.01 18.75
C LEU A 44 -16.85 2.59 20.03
N GLY A 45 -16.99 3.90 20.25
CA GLY A 45 -16.47 4.56 21.46
C GLY A 45 -17.14 4.08 22.75
N ARG A 46 -18.43 3.72 22.73
CA ARG A 46 -19.13 3.12 23.88
C ARG A 46 -18.65 1.71 24.13
N GLU A 47 -18.56 0.87 23.10
CA GLU A 47 -18.06 -0.51 23.21
C GLU A 47 -16.65 -0.56 23.83
N ILE A 48 -15.76 0.34 23.41
CA ILE A 48 -14.40 0.42 23.97
C ILE A 48 -14.42 0.85 25.43
N ASN A 49 -15.25 1.83 25.79
CA ASN A 49 -15.37 2.32 27.17
C ASN A 49 -16.00 1.29 28.11
N ASN A 50 -16.84 0.40 27.58
CA ASN A 50 -17.49 -0.69 28.30
C ASN A 50 -16.68 -2.00 28.29
N PHE A 51 -15.53 -2.04 27.62
CA PHE A 51 -14.71 -3.25 27.43
C PHE A 51 -15.41 -4.37 26.64
N GLU A 52 -16.35 -4.01 25.77
CA GLU A 52 -17.09 -4.94 24.90
C GLU A 52 -16.42 -5.08 23.53
N TYR A 53 -15.57 -4.12 23.17
CA TYR A 53 -14.88 -4.10 21.88
C TYR A 53 -13.84 -5.22 21.74
N ASN A 54 -13.95 -5.98 20.66
CA ASN A 54 -13.05 -7.10 20.34
C ASN A 54 -12.47 -6.93 18.94
N PHE A 55 -11.14 -6.98 18.84
CA PHE A 55 -10.47 -6.89 17.54
C PHE A 55 -10.83 -8.05 16.63
N MET A 56 -11.15 -7.72 15.38
CA MET A 56 -11.56 -8.70 14.38
C MET A 56 -10.36 -9.34 13.68
N LYS A 57 -10.59 -10.50 13.06
CA LYS A 57 -9.57 -11.14 12.22
C LYS A 57 -9.30 -10.26 10.98
N PRO A 58 -8.04 -9.92 10.67
CA PRO A 58 -7.74 -9.16 9.46
C PRO A 58 -7.93 -10.00 8.20
N TYR A 59 -8.17 -9.32 7.08
CA TYR A 59 -8.02 -9.90 5.75
C TYR A 59 -6.62 -9.61 5.22
N TYR A 60 -6.17 -10.45 4.28
CA TYR A 60 -4.88 -10.28 3.64
C TYR A 60 -5.07 -10.01 2.17
N PHE A 61 -4.30 -9.05 1.67
CA PHE A 61 -3.96 -8.97 0.28
C PHE A 61 -2.44 -9.00 0.14
N PHE A 62 -2.01 -9.23 -1.09
CA PHE A 62 -0.62 -9.47 -1.38
C PHE A 62 -0.11 -8.41 -2.33
N SER A 63 0.87 -7.66 -1.85
CA SER A 63 1.68 -6.79 -2.70
C SER A 63 2.82 -7.62 -3.28
N PRO A 64 3.11 -7.48 -4.57
CA PRO A 64 4.17 -8.25 -5.21
C PRO A 64 5.56 -7.74 -4.77
N LYS A 65 6.45 -8.66 -4.40
CA LYS A 65 7.90 -8.41 -4.39
C LYS A 65 8.49 -8.93 -5.72
N SER A 66 9.69 -9.50 -5.69
CA SER A 66 10.37 -10.10 -6.84
C SER A 66 10.30 -11.62 -6.78
N LEU A 67 10.46 -12.29 -7.93
CA LEU A 67 10.62 -13.75 -8.04
C LEU A 67 9.47 -14.56 -7.39
N GLY A 68 8.23 -14.10 -7.52
CA GLY A 68 7.04 -14.77 -6.98
C GLY A 68 6.79 -14.52 -5.50
N ILE A 69 7.69 -13.81 -4.80
CA ILE A 69 7.51 -13.50 -3.38
C ILE A 69 6.38 -12.49 -3.23
N LEU A 70 5.45 -12.80 -2.31
CA LEU A 70 4.33 -11.95 -1.96
C LEU A 70 4.57 -11.30 -0.59
N ARG A 71 4.42 -9.98 -0.51
CA ARG A 71 4.33 -9.24 0.75
C ARG A 71 2.88 -9.22 1.20
N LYS A 72 2.65 -9.76 2.39
CA LYS A 72 1.36 -9.74 3.06
C LYS A 72 1.05 -8.33 3.55
N ILE A 73 -0.11 -7.80 3.18
CA ILE A 73 -0.65 -6.54 3.70
C ILE A 73 -1.99 -6.83 4.39
N LYS A 74 -2.15 -6.28 5.59
CA LYS A 74 -3.27 -6.51 6.48
C LYS A 74 -4.36 -5.45 6.26
N LEU A 75 -5.58 -5.91 6.02
CA LEU A 75 -6.80 -5.11 5.97
C LEU A 75 -7.62 -5.39 7.22
N TYR A 76 -7.78 -4.37 8.05
CA TYR A 76 -8.58 -4.45 9.25
C TYR A 76 -10.02 -4.00 8.99
N SER A 77 -10.90 -4.27 9.95
CA SER A 77 -12.25 -3.70 9.90
C SER A 77 -12.22 -2.17 10.01
N LEU A 78 -13.31 -1.53 9.62
CA LEU A 78 -13.47 -0.08 9.76
C LEU A 78 -13.26 0.37 11.23
N GLY A 79 -13.74 -0.42 12.20
CA GLY A 79 -13.55 -0.15 13.62
C GLY A 79 -12.10 -0.31 14.04
N ASP A 80 -11.48 -1.44 13.73
CA ASP A 80 -10.09 -1.74 14.12
C ASP A 80 -9.10 -0.71 13.56
N THR A 81 -9.28 -0.34 12.28
CA THR A 81 -8.45 0.69 11.63
C THR A 81 -8.66 2.05 12.28
N SER A 82 -9.90 2.38 12.67
CA SER A 82 -10.20 3.63 13.37
C SER A 82 -9.57 3.68 14.76
N VAL A 83 -9.65 2.58 15.52
CA VAL A 83 -9.02 2.47 16.84
C VAL A 83 -7.52 2.60 16.73
N TYR A 84 -6.89 1.84 15.82
CA TYR A 84 -5.44 1.88 15.61
C TYR A 84 -4.97 3.29 15.24
N TYR A 85 -5.64 3.91 14.26
CA TYR A 85 -5.34 5.27 13.82
C TYR A 85 -5.47 6.28 14.95
N TYR A 86 -6.57 6.25 15.69
CA TYR A 86 -6.79 7.19 16.79
C TYR A 86 -5.73 7.03 17.89
N CYS A 87 -5.44 5.79 18.30
CA CYS A 87 -4.43 5.51 19.31
C CYS A 87 -3.08 6.09 18.89
N VAL A 88 -2.58 5.79 17.69
CA VAL A 88 -1.29 6.31 17.26
C VAL A 88 -1.33 7.83 17.05
N LYS A 89 -2.44 8.39 16.52
CA LYS A 89 -2.64 9.85 16.39
C LYS A 89 -2.54 10.56 17.72
N LYS A 90 -3.05 9.98 18.80
CA LYS A 90 -2.96 10.53 20.15
C LYS A 90 -1.54 10.52 20.71
N LEU A 91 -0.67 9.62 20.26
CA LEU A 91 0.73 9.55 20.66
C LEU A 91 1.65 10.31 19.69
N GLN A 92 1.15 10.70 18.51
CA GLN A 92 1.96 11.20 17.40
C GLN A 92 2.90 12.33 17.79
N LYS A 93 2.42 13.32 18.55
CA LYS A 93 3.18 14.52 18.88
C LYS A 93 4.47 14.14 19.61
N GLU A 94 4.34 13.43 20.72
CA GLU A 94 5.44 13.02 21.58
C GLU A 94 6.41 12.08 20.85
N LEU A 95 5.89 11.10 20.10
CA LEU A 95 6.72 10.17 19.32
C LEU A 95 7.50 10.91 18.21
N SER A 96 6.85 11.85 17.52
CA SER A 96 7.49 12.66 16.48
C SER A 96 8.56 13.58 17.03
N GLU A 97 8.32 14.19 18.20
CA GLU A 97 9.29 15.05 18.88
C GLU A 97 10.54 14.26 19.27
N GLU A 98 10.37 13.03 19.75
CA GLU A 98 11.49 12.14 20.05
C GLU A 98 12.31 11.80 18.80
N ILE A 99 11.65 11.41 17.69
CA ILE A 99 12.32 11.11 16.42
C ILE A 99 13.12 12.34 15.93
N LYS A 100 12.52 13.53 16.01
CA LYS A 100 13.12 14.78 15.54
C LYS A 100 14.35 15.24 16.32
N LYS A 101 14.63 14.66 17.49
CA LYS A 101 15.90 14.92 18.19
C LYS A 101 17.09 14.51 17.32
N ASN A 102 16.92 13.54 16.42
CA ASN A 102 17.92 13.19 15.43
C ASN A 102 17.65 13.87 14.08
N LYS A 103 18.50 14.83 13.72
CA LYS A 103 18.39 15.63 12.48
C LYS A 103 18.67 14.84 11.19
N PHE A 104 19.16 13.61 11.31
CA PHE A 104 19.57 12.75 10.19
C PHE A 104 18.50 11.71 9.79
N VAL A 105 17.34 11.74 10.45
CA VAL A 105 16.22 10.83 10.20
C VAL A 105 15.18 11.50 9.31
N TYR A 106 14.81 10.80 8.24
CA TYR A 106 13.80 11.16 7.26
C TYR A 106 12.77 10.03 7.15
N GLY A 107 11.56 10.29 6.64
CA GLY A 107 10.65 9.21 6.23
C GLY A 107 9.27 9.16 6.88
N GLY A 108 8.53 10.27 6.83
CA GLY A 108 7.09 10.35 6.96
C GLY A 108 6.57 9.83 8.30
N PHE A 109 6.79 10.58 9.38
CA PHE A 109 6.36 10.21 10.73
C PHE A 109 5.24 11.12 11.29
N ARG A 110 4.49 11.81 10.42
CA ARG A 110 3.31 12.62 10.81
C ARG A 110 2.11 12.33 9.90
N PHE A 111 0.96 12.00 10.51
CA PHE A 111 -0.33 11.73 9.85
C PHE A 111 -0.88 12.95 9.09
N THR A 112 -0.62 14.15 9.57
CA THR A 112 -1.17 15.41 9.03
C THR A 112 -0.11 16.49 8.87
N PRO A 113 -0.17 17.29 7.78
CA PRO A 113 0.59 18.54 7.71
C PRO A 113 0.02 19.55 8.71
N GLU A 114 0.86 20.21 9.49
CA GLU A 114 0.59 21.58 9.94
C GLU A 114 0.69 22.57 8.75
N LEU A 115 1.29 22.13 7.63
CA LEU A 115 1.49 22.91 6.42
C LEU A 115 0.40 22.60 5.39
N ARG A 116 -0.64 23.45 5.35
CA ARG A 116 -1.45 23.63 4.13
C ARG A 116 -0.54 24.23 3.05
N LEU A 117 0.20 23.40 2.33
CA LEU A 117 0.82 23.83 1.07
C LEU A 117 -0.30 24.00 0.04
N ARG A 118 -0.31 25.15 -0.63
CA ARG A 118 -1.23 25.41 -1.75
C ARG A 118 -0.86 24.49 -2.92
N GLU A 119 -1.82 24.08 -3.74
CA GLU A 119 -1.57 23.23 -4.91
C GLU A 119 -0.49 23.81 -5.84
N GLU A 120 -0.40 25.14 -5.93
CA GLU A 120 0.61 25.86 -6.70
C GLU A 120 2.06 25.64 -6.21
N ASP A 121 2.24 25.43 -4.90
CA ASP A 121 3.55 25.18 -4.28
C ASP A 121 3.97 23.70 -4.47
N LEU A 122 2.99 22.78 -4.61
CA LEU A 122 3.22 21.37 -4.93
C LEU A 122 3.68 21.18 -6.39
N ASN A 123 3.18 21.99 -7.32
CA ASN A 123 3.59 21.96 -8.72
C ASN A 123 5.04 22.44 -8.95
N LYS A 124 5.62 23.18 -7.99
CA LYS A 124 7.02 23.66 -8.03
C LYS A 124 8.02 22.68 -7.41
N LEU A 125 7.57 21.70 -6.63
CA LEU A 125 8.44 20.69 -6.04
C LEU A 125 8.84 19.68 -7.11
N ARG A 126 10.15 19.42 -7.27
CA ARG A 126 10.66 18.35 -8.14
C ARG A 126 10.06 17.02 -7.67
N ILE A 127 9.15 16.52 -8.48
CA ILE A 127 8.19 15.47 -8.14
C ILE A 127 8.89 14.10 -8.11
N ASN A 128 8.65 13.31 -7.07
CA ASN A 128 8.93 11.88 -7.11
C ASN A 128 7.85 11.07 -6.35
N TYR A 129 7.46 9.93 -6.92
CA TYR A 129 6.24 9.17 -6.63
C TYR A 129 6.50 7.79 -6.00
N GLU A 130 7.64 7.62 -5.36
CA GLU A 130 8.09 6.29 -4.94
C GLU A 130 7.29 5.70 -3.78
N TYR A 131 6.58 6.53 -3.01
CA TYR A 131 5.67 6.04 -1.99
C TYR A 131 4.47 6.98 -1.84
N GLU A 132 3.32 6.47 -2.25
CA GLU A 132 2.03 7.13 -2.04
C GLU A 132 1.21 6.25 -1.10
N ASN A 133 1.14 6.64 0.18
CA ASN A 133 0.09 6.16 1.06
C ASN A 133 -0.86 7.33 1.36
N GLY A 134 -2.17 7.08 1.27
CA GLY A 134 -3.16 8.10 0.90
C GLY A 134 -3.35 9.30 1.84
N LEU A 135 -3.07 9.18 3.14
CA LEU A 135 -3.33 10.28 4.09
C LEU A 135 -2.27 11.38 4.07
N SER A 136 -0.98 11.01 3.94
CA SER A 136 0.14 11.95 4.06
C SER A 136 0.98 12.05 2.78
N VAL A 137 0.43 11.62 1.63
CA VAL A 137 1.06 11.63 0.29
C VAL A 137 1.96 12.86 0.07
N ASN A 138 1.52 14.05 0.45
CA ASN A 138 2.27 15.30 0.27
C ASN A 138 3.48 15.47 1.23
N ASN A 139 3.37 15.03 2.49
CA ASN A 139 4.50 15.05 3.44
C ASN A 139 5.56 14.05 3.01
N PHE A 140 5.12 12.84 2.68
CA PHE A 140 6.01 11.78 2.23
C PHE A 140 6.77 12.19 0.96
N ARG A 141 6.04 12.71 -0.05
CA ARG A 141 6.64 13.23 -1.30
C ARG A 141 7.71 14.29 -1.04
N LYS A 142 7.45 15.22 -0.11
CA LYS A 142 8.41 16.27 0.24
C LYS A 142 9.67 15.68 0.86
N GLU A 143 9.53 14.83 1.87
CA GLU A 143 10.66 14.24 2.57
C GLU A 143 11.48 13.31 1.65
N TRP A 144 10.83 12.59 0.75
CA TRP A 144 11.53 11.78 -0.25
C TRP A 144 12.28 12.64 -1.27
N SER A 145 11.69 13.73 -1.76
CA SER A 145 12.38 14.69 -2.64
C SER A 145 13.58 15.32 -1.92
N GLU A 146 13.44 15.65 -0.63
CA GLU A 146 14.53 16.12 0.22
C GLU A 146 15.63 15.06 0.39
N TYR A 147 15.24 13.80 0.54
CA TYR A 147 16.15 12.66 0.65
C TYR A 147 16.93 12.39 -0.65
N GLN A 148 16.29 12.52 -1.81
CA GLN A 148 17.01 12.44 -3.10
C GLN A 148 17.96 13.62 -3.32
N LYS A 149 17.53 14.83 -2.98
CA LYS A 149 18.41 16.00 -3.00
C LYS A 149 19.57 15.84 -2.03
N LEU A 150 19.34 15.18 -0.89
CA LEU A 150 20.39 14.82 0.04
C LEU A 150 21.36 13.82 -0.60
N ALA A 151 20.87 12.73 -1.18
CA ALA A 151 21.70 11.77 -1.90
C ALA A 151 22.55 12.44 -2.99
N LYS A 152 21.99 13.34 -3.79
CA LYS A 152 22.76 14.11 -4.79
C LYS A 152 23.82 15.01 -4.15
N ARG A 153 23.50 15.72 -3.06
CA ARG A 153 24.50 16.50 -2.32
C ARG A 153 25.59 15.62 -1.71
N LEU A 154 25.28 14.38 -1.35
CA LEU A 154 26.25 13.43 -0.83
C LEU A 154 27.22 12.97 -1.92
N SER A 155 26.74 12.71 -3.15
CA SER A 155 27.65 12.39 -4.27
C SER A 155 28.59 13.56 -4.60
N GLU A 156 28.09 14.79 -4.52
CA GLU A 156 28.89 16.01 -4.77
C GLU A 156 30.01 16.23 -3.74
N LYS A 157 29.88 15.68 -2.53
CA LYS A 157 30.92 15.73 -1.49
C LYS A 157 32.10 14.79 -1.74
N ASN A 158 31.95 13.84 -2.68
CA ASN A 158 33.00 12.93 -3.10
C ASN A 158 33.67 12.17 -1.94
N PHE A 159 32.84 11.55 -1.09
CA PHE A 159 33.32 10.62 -0.06
C PHE A 159 34.02 9.41 -0.68
N ASP A 160 34.93 8.79 0.07
CA ASP A 160 35.65 7.59 -0.38
C ASP A 160 34.72 6.37 -0.43
N TYR A 161 33.80 6.26 0.54
CA TYR A 161 32.87 5.14 0.65
C TYR A 161 31.44 5.58 0.98
N TYR A 162 30.49 4.86 0.38
CA TYR A 162 29.06 4.94 0.66
C TYR A 162 28.57 3.55 1.02
N ILE A 163 28.00 3.37 2.22
CA ILE A 163 27.49 2.10 2.70
C ILE A 163 25.97 2.19 2.79
N HIS A 164 25.29 1.25 2.13
CA HIS A 164 23.85 1.05 2.28
C HIS A 164 23.59 -0.14 3.19
N ILE A 165 22.84 0.10 4.26
CA ILE A 165 22.41 -0.93 5.22
C ILE A 165 20.88 -0.95 5.23
N ASP A 166 20.31 -2.14 5.19
CA ASP A 166 18.86 -2.41 5.28
C ASP A 166 18.61 -3.39 6.44
N ILE A 167 17.49 -3.21 7.14
CA ILE A 167 17.11 -4.08 8.27
C ILE A 167 16.30 -5.28 7.75
N ALA A 168 16.75 -6.49 8.09
CA ALA A 168 16.02 -7.71 7.75
C ALA A 168 14.66 -7.75 8.44
N HIS A 169 13.61 -8.11 7.70
CA HIS A 169 12.25 -8.35 8.21
C HIS A 169 11.70 -7.25 9.15
N PHE A 170 12.09 -5.98 8.93
CA PHE A 170 11.97 -4.92 9.92
C PHE A 170 10.62 -4.85 10.66
N TYR A 171 9.51 -4.72 9.94
CA TYR A 171 8.18 -4.62 10.56
C TYR A 171 7.76 -5.89 11.30
N ASP A 172 8.22 -7.06 10.84
CA ASP A 172 7.85 -8.36 11.40
C ASP A 172 8.67 -8.68 12.67
N ASP A 173 9.86 -8.09 12.83
CA ASP A 173 10.80 -8.33 13.93
C ASP A 173 10.72 -7.31 15.08
N ILE A 174 9.92 -6.23 14.94
CA ILE A 174 9.78 -5.24 16.02
C ILE A 174 9.24 -5.88 17.29
N ASN A 175 10.02 -5.88 18.36
CA ASN A 175 9.60 -6.41 19.65
C ASN A 175 8.61 -5.46 20.34
N LEU A 176 7.40 -5.94 20.60
CA LEU A 176 6.32 -5.13 21.16
C LEU A 176 6.59 -4.72 22.62
N ASP A 177 7.26 -5.53 23.41
CA ASP A 177 7.56 -5.19 24.81
C ASP A 177 8.61 -4.07 24.89
N ILE A 178 9.64 -4.11 24.03
CA ILE A 178 10.61 -3.02 23.89
C ILE A 178 9.90 -1.75 23.41
N LEU A 179 9.08 -1.85 22.37
CA LEU A 179 8.34 -0.71 21.83
C LEU A 179 7.41 -0.10 22.90
N GLU A 180 6.69 -0.93 23.64
CA GLU A 180 5.78 -0.51 24.71
C GLU A 180 6.50 0.26 25.82
N ASN A 181 7.61 -0.30 26.31
CA ASN A 181 8.42 0.36 27.33
C ASN A 181 8.95 1.71 26.84
N LYS A 182 9.42 1.79 25.59
CA LYS A 182 9.88 3.05 24.99
C LYS A 182 8.75 4.08 24.90
N VAL A 183 7.57 3.66 24.43
CA VAL A 183 6.39 4.55 24.34
C VAL A 183 5.99 5.06 25.72
N ARG A 184 5.94 4.20 26.75
CA ARG A 184 5.58 4.58 28.12
C ARG A 184 6.57 5.54 28.76
N ASN A 185 7.85 5.44 28.41
CA ASN A 185 8.88 6.36 28.91
C ASN A 185 8.78 7.77 28.31
N VAL A 186 8.27 7.88 27.07
CA VAL A 186 8.17 9.15 26.36
C VAL A 186 6.80 9.80 26.53
N VAL A 187 5.72 9.00 26.55
CA VAL A 187 4.35 9.51 26.58
C VAL A 187 3.76 9.44 27.98
N ILE A 188 3.59 10.61 28.59
CA ILE A 188 3.06 10.74 29.95
C ILE A 188 1.54 10.98 29.92
N GLY A 189 0.81 10.36 30.86
CA GLY A 189 -0.63 10.63 31.08
C GLY A 189 -1.59 9.97 30.09
N LYS A 190 -1.12 9.12 29.16
CA LYS A 190 -1.94 8.45 28.15
C LYS A 190 -1.99 6.92 28.31
N SER A 191 -1.82 6.39 29.52
CA SER A 191 -1.68 4.95 29.78
C SER A 191 -2.78 4.10 29.15
N LYS A 192 -4.05 4.49 29.27
CA LYS A 192 -5.18 3.72 28.69
C LYS A 192 -5.16 3.66 27.15
N ILE A 193 -4.66 4.72 26.50
CA ILE A 193 -4.49 4.75 25.04
C ILE A 193 -3.36 3.81 24.63
N ILE A 194 -2.28 3.79 25.40
CA ILE A 194 -1.16 2.87 25.21
C ILE A 194 -1.63 1.42 25.41
N ASP A 195 -2.38 1.13 26.47
CA ASP A 195 -2.94 -0.20 26.73
C ASP A 195 -3.82 -0.68 25.57
N LEU A 196 -4.71 0.19 25.06
CA LEU A 196 -5.56 -0.12 23.90
C LEU A 196 -4.75 -0.35 22.62
N LEU A 197 -3.71 0.45 22.38
CA LEU A 197 -2.81 0.30 21.25
C LEU A 197 -2.07 -1.04 21.28
N PHE A 198 -1.45 -1.38 22.42
CA PHE A 198 -0.69 -2.63 22.52
C PHE A 198 -1.60 -3.85 22.55
N ASN A 199 -2.82 -3.73 23.08
CA ASN A 199 -3.82 -4.77 22.93
C ASN A 199 -4.15 -5.00 21.43
N PHE A 200 -4.34 -3.93 20.64
CA PHE A 200 -4.51 -4.06 19.19
C PHE A 200 -3.30 -4.74 18.53
N LEU A 201 -2.08 -4.26 18.78
CA LEU A 201 -0.87 -4.76 18.12
C LEU A 201 -0.66 -6.25 18.40
N ARG A 202 -0.85 -6.69 19.65
CA ARG A 202 -0.71 -8.10 20.05
C ARG A 202 -1.74 -9.01 19.37
N PHE A 203 -2.94 -8.51 19.07
CA PHE A 203 -3.98 -9.27 18.34
C PHE A 203 -4.06 -8.93 16.85
N SER A 204 -3.11 -8.17 16.32
CA SER A 204 -3.12 -7.73 14.92
C SER A 204 -2.96 -8.90 13.93
N ASP A 205 -2.45 -10.05 14.39
CA ASP A 205 -2.29 -11.30 13.63
C ASP A 205 -3.29 -12.40 14.01
N LYS A 206 -4.44 -12.04 14.58
CA LYS A 206 -5.49 -12.98 15.02
C LYS A 206 -5.93 -14.00 13.95
N ARG A 207 -5.77 -13.69 12.66
CA ARG A 207 -6.08 -14.64 11.58
C ARG A 207 -5.08 -15.79 11.49
N ASP A 208 -3.79 -15.56 11.75
CA ASP A 208 -2.77 -16.61 11.71
C ASP A 208 -2.59 -17.28 13.08
N LEU A 209 -2.61 -16.48 14.16
CA LEU A 209 -2.30 -16.93 15.51
C LEU A 209 -3.53 -17.32 16.33
N GLY A 210 -4.74 -17.10 15.79
CA GLY A 210 -5.98 -17.32 16.52
C GLY A 210 -6.06 -16.40 17.73
N TYR A 211 -6.35 -16.96 18.90
CA TYR A 211 -6.45 -16.22 20.16
C TYR A 211 -5.09 -16.02 20.86
N THR A 212 -3.99 -16.48 20.26
CA THR A 212 -2.66 -16.30 20.84
C THR A 212 -2.14 -14.90 20.51
N PRO A 213 -1.80 -14.07 21.52
CA PRO A 213 -1.21 -12.77 21.26
C PRO A 213 0.20 -12.90 20.69
N SER A 214 0.56 -12.03 19.75
CA SER A 214 1.94 -11.85 19.30
C SER A 214 2.68 -10.88 20.21
N ASN A 215 3.96 -11.12 20.47
CA ASN A 215 4.86 -10.16 21.14
C ASN A 215 5.87 -9.53 20.17
N VAL A 216 5.78 -9.85 18.88
CA VAL A 216 6.69 -9.38 17.85
C VAL A 216 5.89 -8.99 16.61
N GLY A 217 6.37 -7.98 15.92
CA GLY A 217 5.81 -7.47 14.69
C GLY A 217 4.79 -6.37 14.91
N ILE A 218 4.82 -5.38 14.02
CA ILE A 218 3.76 -4.39 13.86
C ILE A 218 3.16 -4.55 12.46
N PRO A 219 1.87 -4.26 12.29
CA PRO A 219 1.20 -4.64 11.06
C PRO A 219 1.61 -3.81 9.85
N GLN A 220 1.92 -4.43 8.72
CA GLN A 220 1.97 -3.74 7.43
C GLN A 220 0.55 -3.64 6.88
N GLU A 221 -0.02 -2.46 6.98
CA GLU A 221 -1.40 -2.08 6.66
C GLU A 221 -1.44 -1.17 5.44
N GLU A 222 -2.58 -1.14 4.73
CA GLU A 222 -2.69 -0.37 3.49
C GLU A 222 -2.47 1.13 3.69
N VAL A 223 -3.04 1.68 4.77
CA VAL A 223 -2.83 3.08 5.16
C VAL A 223 -1.34 3.34 5.44
N GLY A 224 -0.62 2.37 6.02
CA GLY A 224 0.83 2.35 6.27
C GLY A 224 1.40 3.41 7.23
N GLU A 225 0.65 4.46 7.54
CA GLU A 225 1.16 5.60 8.32
C GLU A 225 1.39 5.27 9.80
N MET A 226 0.55 4.41 10.38
CA MET A 226 0.58 4.16 11.83
C MET A 226 1.81 3.33 12.19
N SER A 227 2.03 2.26 11.44
CA SER A 227 3.17 1.38 11.66
C SER A 227 4.49 2.06 11.30
N ARG A 228 4.52 2.97 10.32
CA ARG A 228 5.71 3.77 9.99
C ARG A 228 6.14 4.70 11.12
N LEU A 229 5.20 5.37 11.79
CA LEU A 229 5.54 6.22 12.94
C LEU A 229 6.10 5.37 14.08
N LEU A 230 5.44 4.26 14.41
CA LEU A 230 5.90 3.35 15.47
C LEU A 230 7.27 2.76 15.15
N SER A 231 7.52 2.36 13.90
CA SER A 231 8.81 1.80 13.49
C SER A 231 9.95 2.82 13.52
N ASN A 232 9.71 4.05 13.04
CA ASN A 232 10.69 5.13 13.14
C ASN A 232 10.99 5.50 14.60
N PHE A 233 9.98 5.54 15.45
CA PHE A 233 10.16 5.76 16.89
C PHE A 233 10.93 4.60 17.53
N TYR A 234 10.71 3.37 17.10
CA TYR A 234 11.45 2.21 17.59
C TYR A 234 12.96 2.35 17.35
N LEU A 235 13.38 2.98 16.26
CA LEU A 235 14.79 3.21 15.92
C LEU A 235 15.41 4.48 16.53
N SER A 236 14.63 5.35 17.19
CA SER A 236 15.13 6.67 17.66
C SER A 236 16.37 6.57 18.57
N SER A 237 16.35 5.66 19.54
CA SER A 237 17.50 5.43 20.43
C SER A 237 18.71 4.86 19.70
N PHE A 238 18.49 4.04 18.67
CA PHE A 238 19.56 3.51 17.82
C PHE A 238 20.24 4.66 17.07
N ASP A 239 19.47 5.59 16.51
CA ASP A 239 20.03 6.72 15.76
C ASP A 239 20.90 7.62 16.63
N SER A 240 20.48 7.87 17.87
CA SER A 240 21.28 8.63 18.85
C SER A 240 22.61 7.95 19.15
N GLU A 241 22.61 6.65 19.41
CA GLU A 241 23.84 5.89 19.69
C GLU A 241 24.79 5.85 18.49
N ILE A 242 24.26 5.67 17.29
CA ILE A 242 25.05 5.67 16.05
C ILE A 242 25.64 7.04 15.77
N THR A 243 24.85 8.11 15.92
CA THR A 243 25.34 9.48 15.72
C THR A 243 26.46 9.80 16.70
N ASN A 244 26.25 9.51 17.99
CA ASN A 244 27.27 9.69 19.03
C ASN A 244 28.55 8.89 18.77
N TYR A 245 28.43 7.68 18.21
CA TYR A 245 29.59 6.87 17.84
C TYR A 245 30.35 7.51 16.68
N LEU A 246 29.66 7.91 15.60
CA LEU A 246 30.29 8.48 14.42
C LEU A 246 30.98 9.81 14.74
N GLU A 247 30.35 10.68 15.54
CA GLU A 247 30.95 11.96 15.98
C GLU A 247 32.22 11.78 16.82
N LYS A 248 32.34 10.66 17.55
CA LYS A 248 33.55 10.33 18.31
C LYS A 248 34.61 9.66 17.45
N TYR A 249 34.19 8.82 16.50
CA TYR A 249 35.08 8.04 15.64
C TYR A 249 35.72 8.93 14.58
N PHE A 250 34.94 9.82 13.96
CA PHE A 250 35.40 10.78 12.98
C PHE A 250 35.65 12.13 13.65
N SER A 251 36.90 12.58 13.66
CA SER A 251 37.30 13.81 14.37
C SER A 251 36.74 15.11 13.75
N ASN A 252 36.17 15.05 12.55
CA ASN A 252 35.56 16.18 11.86
C ASN A 252 34.16 15.80 11.35
N ASN A 253 33.15 16.64 11.64
CA ASN A 253 31.78 16.45 11.16
C ASN A 253 31.65 16.57 9.63
N GLU A 254 32.66 17.07 8.94
CA GLU A 254 32.69 17.11 7.47
C GLU A 254 33.16 15.77 6.86
N SER A 255 33.81 14.90 7.62
CA SER A 255 34.36 13.64 7.09
C SER A 255 33.36 12.49 7.08
N PHE A 256 32.13 12.68 7.56
CA PHE A 256 31.08 11.67 7.45
C PHE A 256 29.68 12.28 7.30
N THR A 257 28.73 11.47 6.85
CA THR A 257 27.30 11.77 6.92
C THR A 257 26.52 10.47 7.09
N TYR A 258 25.66 10.45 8.11
CA TYR A 258 24.66 9.39 8.33
C TYR A 258 23.29 9.92 7.92
N THR A 259 22.49 9.09 7.26
CA THR A 259 21.09 9.40 6.95
C THR A 259 20.26 8.13 7.03
N ARG A 260 19.02 8.23 7.54
CA ARG A 260 18.07 7.12 7.58
C ARG A 260 16.74 7.53 6.98
N TYR A 261 16.19 6.66 6.14
CA TYR A 261 14.84 6.76 5.61
C TYR A 261 14.06 5.47 5.94
N ALA A 262 13.21 5.50 6.97
CA ALA A 262 12.61 4.28 7.53
C ALA A 262 13.68 3.21 7.88
N ASP A 263 13.69 2.06 7.23
CA ASP A 263 14.68 0.98 7.38
C ASP A 263 15.92 1.11 6.49
N ASP A 264 15.90 2.02 5.50
CA ASP A 264 17.06 2.29 4.64
C ASP A 264 18.05 3.24 5.33
N MET A 265 19.29 2.80 5.53
CA MET A 265 20.35 3.58 6.16
C MET A 265 21.52 3.79 5.20
N TRP A 266 22.04 5.03 5.15
CA TRP A 266 23.23 5.37 4.39
C TRP A 266 24.29 6.00 5.29
N PHE A 267 25.51 5.52 5.12
CA PHE A 267 26.72 6.03 5.76
C PHE A 267 27.72 6.43 4.68
N CYS A 268 28.04 7.71 4.58
CA CYS A 268 29.04 8.22 3.66
C CYS A 268 30.22 8.77 4.45
N PHE A 269 31.46 8.44 4.12
CA PHE A 269 32.62 8.92 4.88
C PHE A 269 33.92 8.93 4.07
N LEU A 270 34.85 9.77 4.51
CA LEU A 270 36.25 9.77 4.07
C LEU A 270 37.03 8.80 4.97
N GLY A 271 37.72 7.84 4.38
CA GLY A 271 38.40 6.78 5.13
C GLY A 271 38.61 5.50 4.32
N SER A 272 38.75 4.40 5.05
CA SER A 272 39.08 3.08 4.48
C SER A 272 37.88 2.12 4.49
N TYR A 273 38.00 1.04 3.71
CA TYR A 273 37.04 -0.07 3.76
C TYR A 273 36.90 -0.65 5.18
N ASP A 274 38.01 -0.73 5.94
CA ASP A 274 38.01 -1.21 7.32
C ASP A 274 37.22 -0.30 8.27
N ASP A 275 37.24 1.01 8.06
CA ASP A 275 36.37 1.95 8.80
C ASP A 275 34.90 1.63 8.53
N GLY A 276 34.59 1.30 7.28
CA GLY A 276 33.27 0.85 6.88
C GLY A 276 32.83 -0.44 7.58
N LEU A 277 33.71 -1.45 7.68
CA LEU A 277 33.44 -2.67 8.42
C LEU A 277 33.20 -2.41 9.93
N ARG A 278 33.94 -1.47 10.53
CA ARG A 278 33.72 -1.05 11.92
C ARG A 278 32.35 -0.37 12.11
N ILE A 279 31.92 0.45 11.16
CA ILE A 279 30.57 1.04 11.15
C ILE A 279 29.52 -0.07 11.09
N VAL A 280 29.64 -1.00 10.14
CA VAL A 280 28.70 -2.14 10.01
C VAL A 280 28.63 -2.96 11.30
N GLN A 281 29.79 -3.25 11.91
CA GLN A 281 29.86 -3.96 13.18
C GLN A 281 29.14 -3.21 14.30
N LYS A 282 29.36 -1.89 14.42
CA LYS A 282 28.68 -1.05 15.42
C LYS A 282 27.17 -1.03 15.19
N VAL A 283 26.73 -0.88 13.93
CA VAL A 283 25.30 -0.92 13.55
C VAL A 283 24.68 -2.25 13.95
N SER A 284 25.35 -3.37 13.67
CA SER A 284 24.90 -4.71 14.07
C SER A 284 24.72 -4.83 15.59
N PHE A 285 25.69 -4.34 16.37
CA PHE A 285 25.57 -4.33 17.83
C PHE A 285 24.40 -3.50 18.34
N GLU A 286 24.21 -2.29 17.83
CA GLU A 286 23.12 -1.41 18.29
C GLU A 286 21.74 -1.93 17.86
N LEU A 287 21.60 -2.50 16.66
CA LEU A 287 20.36 -3.15 16.23
C LEU A 287 20.04 -4.39 17.09
N SER A 288 21.05 -5.16 17.50
CA SER A 288 20.84 -6.35 18.34
C SER A 288 20.22 -6.03 19.71
N LYS A 289 20.47 -4.83 20.26
CA LYS A 289 19.81 -4.34 21.49
C LYS A 289 18.30 -4.16 21.30
N LEU A 290 17.88 -3.87 20.07
CA LEU A 290 16.49 -3.76 19.65
C LEU A 290 15.94 -5.08 19.08
N LYS A 291 16.69 -6.19 19.16
CA LYS A 291 16.34 -7.49 18.56
C LYS A 291 16.14 -7.42 17.04
N LEU A 292 16.88 -6.53 16.37
CA LEU A 292 16.88 -6.37 14.92
C LEU A 292 18.23 -6.80 14.32
N HIS A 293 18.22 -7.12 13.03
CA HIS A 293 19.39 -7.63 12.31
C HIS A 293 19.56 -6.96 10.94
N ILE A 294 20.81 -6.88 10.48
CA ILE A 294 21.14 -6.37 9.14
C ILE A 294 20.76 -7.43 8.10
N SER A 295 20.22 -6.98 6.97
CA SER A 295 20.05 -7.82 5.78
C SER A 295 21.38 -7.95 5.03
N GLU A 296 22.14 -9.01 5.30
CA GLU A 296 23.45 -9.27 4.67
C GLU A 296 23.42 -9.21 3.14
N SER A 297 22.37 -9.76 2.52
CA SER A 297 22.20 -9.78 1.06
C SER A 297 21.94 -8.40 0.42
N LYS A 298 21.61 -7.40 1.24
CA LYS A 298 21.36 -6.02 0.80
C LYS A 298 22.44 -5.05 1.26
N LEU A 299 23.33 -5.47 2.15
CA LEU A 299 24.49 -4.68 2.55
C LEU A 299 25.36 -4.43 1.31
N LYS A 300 25.60 -3.16 1.02
CA LYS A 300 26.42 -2.76 -0.13
C LYS A 300 27.39 -1.67 0.24
N PHE A 301 28.58 -1.78 -0.33
CA PHE A 301 29.61 -0.76 -0.35
C PHE A 301 29.67 -0.21 -1.76
N PHE A 302 29.76 1.10 -1.88
CA PHE A 302 29.87 1.79 -3.15
C PHE A 302 31.00 2.80 -3.07
N ASP A 303 31.70 2.98 -4.20
CA ASP A 303 32.40 4.23 -4.46
C ASP A 303 31.43 5.33 -4.95
N VAL A 304 31.94 6.53 -5.25
CA VAL A 304 31.12 7.67 -5.71
C VAL A 304 30.43 7.41 -7.06
N GLN A 305 31.06 6.66 -7.97
CA GLN A 305 30.54 6.37 -9.29
C GLN A 305 29.43 5.33 -9.19
N GLU A 306 29.67 4.24 -8.46
CA GLU A 306 28.67 3.21 -8.20
C GLU A 306 27.47 3.76 -7.43
N PHE A 307 27.69 4.69 -6.48
CA PHE A 307 26.62 5.40 -5.79
C PHE A 307 25.80 6.26 -6.75
N THR A 308 26.46 7.02 -7.63
CA THR A 308 25.81 7.86 -8.65
C THR A 308 24.96 7.01 -9.61
N ASP A 309 25.49 5.88 -10.07
CA ASP A 309 24.81 4.95 -10.97
C ASP A 309 23.68 4.18 -10.29
N HIS A 310 23.83 3.87 -8.99
CA HIS A 310 22.76 3.30 -8.17
C HIS A 310 21.56 4.24 -8.11
N TRP A 311 21.80 5.54 -7.89
CA TRP A 311 20.74 6.55 -7.79
C TRP A 311 20.22 7.07 -9.13
N LYS A 312 20.89 6.74 -10.24
CA LYS A 312 20.48 7.12 -11.60
C LYS A 312 20.46 8.63 -11.83
N PHE A 313 21.36 9.38 -11.18
CA PHE A 313 21.33 10.86 -11.21
C PHE A 313 21.42 11.42 -12.64
N ASN A 314 22.31 10.87 -13.46
CA ASN A 314 22.49 11.30 -14.85
C ASN A 314 21.22 11.04 -15.67
N GLU A 315 20.61 9.86 -15.52
CA GLU A 315 19.38 9.51 -16.21
C GLU A 315 18.20 10.38 -15.75
N TRP A 316 18.12 10.73 -14.46
CA TRP A 316 17.13 11.70 -13.97
C TRP A 316 17.30 13.06 -14.65
N GLU A 317 18.53 13.58 -14.79
CA GLU A 317 18.79 14.86 -15.45
C GLU A 317 18.42 14.84 -16.93
N ILE A 318 18.78 13.77 -17.65
CA ILE A 318 18.42 13.57 -19.05
C ILE A 318 16.90 13.54 -19.20
N MET A 319 16.20 12.75 -18.37
CA MET A 319 14.74 12.65 -18.38
C MET A 319 14.08 14.02 -18.16
N PHE A 320 14.56 14.82 -17.19
CA PHE A 320 14.01 16.15 -16.94
C PHE A 320 14.26 17.13 -18.09
N SER A 321 15.43 17.07 -18.73
CA SER A 321 15.75 17.91 -19.89
C SER A 321 14.89 17.61 -21.12
N LYS A 322 14.41 16.36 -21.24
CA LYS A 322 13.60 15.86 -22.37
C LYS A 322 12.17 15.49 -21.96
N LYS A 323 11.66 16.09 -20.89
CA LYS A 323 10.33 15.75 -20.32
C LYS A 323 9.16 15.90 -21.31
N GLU A 324 9.30 16.78 -22.30
CA GLU A 324 8.29 17.00 -23.33
C GLU A 324 8.41 16.06 -24.53
N ASP A 325 9.56 15.41 -24.71
CA ASP A 325 9.83 14.46 -25.79
C ASP A 325 9.34 13.05 -25.41
N LEU A 326 8.07 12.80 -25.70
CA LEU A 326 7.38 11.57 -25.34
C LEU A 326 7.96 10.29 -25.98
N PRO A 327 8.30 10.26 -27.28
CA PRO A 327 9.01 9.13 -27.88
C PRO A 327 10.33 8.82 -27.17
N PHE A 328 11.15 9.85 -26.86
CA PHE A 328 12.38 9.65 -26.10
C PHE A 328 12.12 9.03 -24.72
N LEU A 329 11.12 9.54 -24.00
CA LEU A 329 10.76 9.01 -22.68
C LEU A 329 10.27 7.56 -22.76
N PHE A 330 9.56 7.19 -23.82
CA PHE A 330 9.09 5.83 -24.04
C PHE A 330 10.26 4.85 -24.25
N GLU A 331 11.21 5.18 -25.12
CA GLU A 331 12.41 4.37 -25.34
C GLU A 331 13.24 4.24 -24.05
N MET A 332 13.41 5.35 -23.33
CA MET A 332 14.08 5.34 -22.03
C MET A 332 13.37 4.45 -21.01
N TYR A 333 12.03 4.46 -21.00
CA TYR A 333 11.23 3.59 -20.14
C TYR A 333 11.47 2.10 -20.44
N LEU A 334 11.47 1.72 -21.72
CA LEU A 334 11.73 0.34 -22.13
C LEU A 334 13.16 -0.10 -21.78
N ASP A 335 14.16 0.75 -22.01
CA ASP A 335 15.57 0.48 -21.66
C ASP A 335 15.77 0.24 -20.15
N LEU A 336 15.13 1.07 -19.31
CA LEU A 336 15.13 0.88 -17.86
C LEU A 336 14.49 -0.45 -17.46
N HIS A 337 13.44 -0.84 -18.19
CA HIS A 337 12.70 -2.06 -17.95
C HIS A 337 13.49 -3.32 -18.26
N GLU A 338 14.35 -3.25 -19.28
CA GLU A 338 15.23 -4.32 -19.71
C GLU A 338 16.43 -4.46 -18.77
N LYS A 339 17.11 -3.35 -18.44
CA LYS A 339 18.36 -3.38 -17.65
C LYS A 339 18.15 -3.63 -16.16
N GLN A 340 17.08 -3.10 -15.58
CA GLN A 340 16.70 -3.25 -14.17
C GLN A 340 17.82 -3.03 -13.13
N HIS A 341 18.75 -2.10 -13.38
CA HIS A 341 19.89 -1.82 -12.50
C HIS A 341 19.65 -0.60 -11.58
N GLY A 342 20.21 -0.64 -10.36
CA GLY A 342 20.09 0.45 -9.38
C GLY A 342 18.62 0.77 -9.03
N ARG A 343 18.31 2.05 -8.84
CA ARG A 343 16.95 2.55 -8.57
C ARG A 343 16.14 2.81 -9.84
N TRP A 344 16.27 1.94 -10.85
CA TRP A 344 15.58 2.05 -12.15
C TRP A 344 14.05 2.20 -12.00
N PHE A 345 13.45 1.45 -11.07
CA PHE A 345 12.00 1.40 -10.91
C PHE A 345 11.42 2.79 -10.63
N SER A 346 12.09 3.59 -9.79
CA SER A 346 11.64 4.93 -9.42
C SER A 346 11.56 5.85 -10.64
N LEU A 347 12.58 5.80 -11.49
CA LEU A 347 12.65 6.58 -12.72
C LEU A 347 11.65 6.08 -13.76
N ALA A 348 11.59 4.76 -13.98
CA ALA A 348 10.65 4.15 -14.92
C ALA A 348 9.18 4.42 -14.51
N PHE A 349 8.86 4.33 -13.22
CA PHE A 349 7.54 4.65 -12.70
C PHE A 349 7.20 6.13 -12.87
N TYR A 350 8.17 7.02 -12.70
CA TYR A 350 7.98 8.45 -12.94
C TYR A 350 7.67 8.72 -14.42
N ILE A 351 8.42 8.10 -15.34
CA ILE A 351 8.17 8.20 -16.78
C ILE A 351 6.79 7.65 -17.14
N LEU A 352 6.39 6.49 -16.58
CA LEU A 352 5.07 5.92 -16.75
C LEU A 352 3.95 6.91 -16.36
N GLN A 353 4.11 7.63 -15.25
CA GLN A 353 3.14 8.65 -14.84
C GLN A 353 3.05 9.81 -15.83
N ILE A 354 4.17 10.23 -16.44
CA ILE A 354 4.15 11.27 -17.47
C ILE A 354 3.39 10.77 -18.70
N ILE A 355 3.74 9.60 -19.21
CA ILE A 355 3.14 9.00 -20.42
C ILE A 355 1.62 8.84 -20.21
N THR A 356 1.20 8.24 -19.10
CA THR A 356 -0.22 7.99 -18.80
C THR A 356 -1.03 9.25 -18.45
N SER A 357 -0.37 10.40 -18.24
CA SER A 357 -1.06 11.67 -17.97
C SER A 357 -1.27 12.54 -19.21
N LYS A 358 -0.55 12.29 -20.31
CA LYS A 358 -0.61 13.09 -21.54
C LYS A 358 -1.52 12.46 -22.60
N ASP A 359 -2.83 12.56 -22.39
CA ASP A 359 -3.85 11.93 -23.26
C ASP A 359 -3.86 12.45 -24.71
N LYS A 360 -3.36 13.68 -24.94
CA LYS A 360 -3.34 14.33 -26.27
C LYS A 360 -2.26 13.81 -27.23
N SER A 361 -1.26 13.10 -26.73
CA SER A 361 -0.12 12.60 -27.50
C SER A 361 -0.07 11.07 -27.59
N PHE A 362 -1.23 10.44 -27.41
CA PHE A 362 -1.38 8.98 -27.47
C PHE A 362 -0.82 8.40 -28.78
N VAL A 363 -1.04 9.09 -29.90
CA VAL A 363 -0.61 8.66 -31.25
C VAL A 363 0.91 8.78 -31.43
N ASP A 364 1.60 9.65 -30.69
CA ASP A 364 3.04 9.89 -30.86
C ASP A 364 3.89 8.70 -30.38
N ILE A 365 3.38 7.93 -29.42
CA ILE A 365 4.06 6.76 -28.84
C ILE A 365 3.41 5.45 -29.32
N PHE A 366 2.08 5.40 -29.27
CA PHE A 366 1.29 4.21 -29.54
C PHE A 366 0.74 4.27 -30.96
N PHE A 367 1.64 4.37 -31.94
CA PHE A 367 1.30 4.40 -33.37
C PHE A 367 1.14 3.00 -33.98
N ASN A 368 1.59 1.95 -33.29
CA ASN A 368 1.44 0.56 -33.71
C ASN A 368 1.09 -0.38 -32.54
N LEU A 369 0.67 -1.59 -32.88
CA LEU A 369 0.33 -2.64 -31.92
C LEU A 369 1.54 -3.12 -31.11
N GLU A 370 2.73 -3.18 -31.71
CA GLU A 370 3.94 -3.71 -31.07
C GLU A 370 4.39 -2.85 -29.88
N ASN A 371 4.44 -1.53 -30.04
CA ASN A 371 4.75 -0.58 -28.97
C ASN A 371 3.72 -0.68 -27.84
N SER A 372 2.44 -0.73 -28.21
CA SER A 372 1.33 -0.85 -27.27
C SER A 372 1.39 -2.15 -26.47
N ARG A 373 1.73 -3.25 -27.15
CA ARG A 373 1.95 -4.56 -26.53
C ARG A 373 3.17 -4.55 -25.62
N ALA A 374 4.32 -4.06 -26.08
CA ALA A 374 5.54 -3.97 -25.29
C ALA A 374 5.33 -3.16 -24.00
N PHE A 375 4.62 -2.04 -24.10
CA PHE A 375 4.26 -1.21 -22.96
C PHE A 375 3.35 -1.93 -21.97
N LEU A 376 2.24 -2.51 -22.44
CA LEU A 376 1.31 -3.22 -21.57
C LEU A 376 1.98 -4.44 -20.91
N ASP A 377 2.77 -5.20 -21.67
CA ASP A 377 3.56 -6.33 -21.18
C ASP A 377 4.53 -5.92 -20.09
N SER A 378 5.23 -4.80 -20.27
CA SER A 378 6.20 -4.31 -19.29
C SER A 378 5.55 -4.07 -17.92
N ILE A 379 4.29 -3.62 -17.90
CA ILE A 379 3.51 -3.35 -16.68
C ILE A 379 2.96 -4.65 -16.09
N VAL A 380 2.35 -5.51 -16.92
CA VAL A 380 1.73 -6.77 -16.48
C VAL A 380 2.77 -7.76 -15.94
N LYS A 381 3.94 -7.85 -16.59
CA LYS A 381 5.05 -8.71 -16.16
C LYS A 381 5.80 -8.15 -14.95
N ASN A 382 5.63 -6.87 -14.63
CA ASN A 382 6.29 -6.23 -13.49
C ASN A 382 5.24 -5.72 -12.49
N PRO A 383 4.75 -6.61 -11.61
CA PRO A 383 3.55 -6.39 -10.81
C PRO A 383 3.66 -5.21 -9.83
N LYS A 384 4.89 -4.74 -9.53
CA LYS A 384 5.14 -3.52 -8.73
C LYS A 384 4.56 -2.25 -9.36
N PHE A 385 4.51 -2.16 -10.70
CA PHE A 385 3.89 -1.03 -11.40
C PHE A 385 2.39 -0.98 -11.14
N ILE A 386 1.71 -2.11 -11.35
CA ILE A 386 0.27 -2.26 -11.14
C ILE A 386 -0.13 -1.89 -9.70
N PHE A 387 0.65 -2.36 -8.72
CA PHE A 387 0.37 -2.07 -7.31
C PHE A 387 0.39 -0.57 -6.99
N ARG A 388 1.13 0.25 -7.74
CA ARG A 388 1.28 1.70 -7.51
C ARG A 388 0.46 2.56 -8.48
N LEU A 389 -0.16 1.96 -9.49
CA LEU A 389 -0.97 2.69 -10.46
C LEU A 389 -2.29 3.14 -9.83
N LYS A 390 -2.58 4.43 -9.92
CA LYS A 390 -3.85 4.98 -9.46
C LYS A 390 -4.99 4.65 -10.43
N LYS A 391 -6.21 4.57 -9.88
CA LYS A 391 -7.43 4.26 -10.65
C LYS A 391 -7.72 5.27 -11.76
N ASP A 392 -7.35 6.55 -11.61
CA ASP A 392 -7.55 7.56 -12.66
C ASP A 392 -6.78 7.22 -13.95
N LYS A 393 -5.67 6.47 -13.82
CA LYS A 393 -4.87 6.00 -14.96
C LYS A 393 -5.50 4.83 -15.70
N LEU A 394 -6.50 4.15 -15.14
CA LEU A 394 -7.18 3.04 -15.83
C LEU A 394 -7.85 3.50 -17.13
N LYS A 395 -8.33 4.74 -17.18
CA LYS A 395 -8.92 5.32 -18.41
C LYS A 395 -7.94 5.30 -19.59
N PHE A 396 -6.67 5.56 -19.32
CA PHE A 396 -5.61 5.50 -20.33
C PHE A 396 -5.46 4.09 -20.90
N PHE A 397 -5.35 3.07 -20.03
CA PHE A 397 -5.22 1.68 -20.46
C PHE A 397 -6.46 1.16 -21.18
N LYS A 398 -7.66 1.57 -20.74
CA LYS A 398 -8.92 1.25 -21.44
C LYS A 398 -8.91 1.83 -22.85
N LYS A 399 -8.49 3.10 -23.03
CA LYS A 399 -8.32 3.72 -24.36
C LYS A 399 -7.27 2.98 -25.21
N LEU A 400 -6.17 2.53 -24.59
CA LEU A 400 -5.13 1.74 -25.28
C LEU A 400 -5.70 0.43 -25.85
N ILE A 401 -6.44 -0.32 -25.04
CA ILE A 401 -7.06 -1.59 -25.46
C ILE A 401 -8.17 -1.36 -26.49
N LEU A 402 -8.96 -0.30 -26.35
CA LEU A 402 -9.99 0.05 -27.35
C LEU A 402 -9.39 0.44 -28.71
N THR A 403 -8.18 1.00 -28.71
CA THR A 403 -7.45 1.35 -29.94
C THR A 403 -6.83 0.11 -30.60
N TYR A 404 -6.35 -0.82 -29.78
CA TYR A 404 -5.71 -2.07 -30.21
C TYR A 404 -6.41 -3.28 -29.54
N PRO A 405 -7.57 -3.74 -30.09
CA PRO A 405 -8.37 -4.79 -29.48
C PRO A 405 -7.64 -6.12 -29.28
N GLU A 406 -6.57 -6.39 -30.03
CA GLU A 406 -5.71 -7.56 -29.87
C GLU A 406 -5.11 -7.66 -28.46
N LEU A 407 -4.83 -6.51 -27.82
CA LEU A 407 -4.32 -6.45 -26.46
C LEU A 407 -5.29 -7.07 -25.45
N ARG A 408 -6.60 -7.04 -25.74
CA ARG A 408 -7.61 -7.71 -24.90
C ARG A 408 -7.36 -9.22 -24.85
N ASN A 409 -7.06 -9.83 -26.00
CA ASN A 409 -6.78 -11.25 -26.08
C ASN A 409 -5.47 -11.58 -25.37
N ASP A 410 -4.44 -10.76 -25.56
CA ASP A 410 -3.14 -10.91 -24.88
C ASP A 410 -3.32 -10.92 -23.33
N LEU A 411 -4.17 -10.05 -22.79
CA LEU A 411 -4.49 -10.02 -21.36
C LEU A 411 -5.25 -11.26 -20.87
N ILE A 412 -6.23 -11.73 -21.64
CA ILE A 412 -6.99 -12.95 -21.31
C ILE A 412 -6.09 -14.19 -21.37
N GLU A 413 -5.19 -14.26 -22.35
CA GLU A 413 -4.18 -15.32 -22.44
C GLU A 413 -3.20 -15.28 -21.28
N TYR A 414 -2.73 -14.07 -20.91
CA TYR A 414 -1.87 -13.89 -19.76
C TYR A 414 -2.53 -14.43 -18.48
N LEU A 415 -3.79 -14.08 -18.22
CA LEU A 415 -4.54 -14.55 -17.05
C LEU A 415 -4.58 -16.09 -16.95
N LYS A 416 -4.71 -16.77 -18.09
CA LYS A 416 -4.72 -18.24 -18.18
C LYS A 416 -3.33 -18.86 -18.15
N SER A 417 -2.29 -18.07 -18.38
CA SER A 417 -0.91 -18.54 -18.42
C SER A 417 -0.40 -18.93 -17.02
N LYS A 418 0.64 -19.77 -17.00
CA LYS A 418 1.39 -20.08 -15.76
C LYS A 418 2.12 -18.88 -15.16
N GLY A 419 2.26 -17.78 -15.92
CA GLY A 419 2.89 -16.54 -15.46
C GLY A 419 1.98 -15.66 -14.60
N SER A 420 0.66 -15.86 -14.64
CA SER A 420 -0.30 -15.12 -13.82
C SER A 420 -0.33 -15.64 -12.38
N ILE A 421 0.70 -15.29 -11.61
CA ILE A 421 0.88 -15.73 -10.23
C ILE A 421 0.57 -14.64 -9.20
N TYR A 422 0.43 -13.39 -9.63
CA TYR A 422 0.26 -12.23 -8.75
C TYR A 422 -1.21 -11.77 -8.69
N PRO A 423 -1.89 -11.84 -7.53
CA PRO A 423 -3.30 -11.47 -7.43
C PRO A 423 -3.60 -10.03 -7.85
N ASN A 424 -2.73 -9.07 -7.52
CA ASN A 424 -2.92 -7.66 -7.88
C ASN A 424 -2.88 -7.41 -9.39
N VAL A 425 -2.12 -8.21 -10.14
CA VAL A 425 -2.09 -8.15 -11.61
C VAL A 425 -3.41 -8.65 -12.17
N GLU A 426 -3.91 -9.77 -11.63
CA GLU A 426 -5.21 -10.28 -12.00
C GLU A 426 -6.33 -9.26 -11.73
N TYR A 427 -6.33 -8.63 -10.55
CA TYR A 427 -7.33 -7.61 -10.20
C TYR A 427 -7.32 -6.44 -11.19
N PHE A 428 -6.12 -5.97 -11.56
CA PHE A 428 -5.97 -4.90 -12.54
C PHE A 428 -6.50 -5.30 -13.91
N ILE A 429 -6.17 -6.50 -14.40
CA ILE A 429 -6.65 -6.98 -15.69
C ILE A 429 -8.17 -7.11 -15.68
N LEU A 430 -8.76 -7.70 -14.65
CA LEU A 430 -10.21 -7.85 -14.54
C LEU A 430 -10.93 -6.49 -14.51
N ASP A 431 -10.37 -5.48 -13.82
CA ASP A 431 -10.93 -4.12 -13.76
C ASP A 431 -10.78 -3.33 -15.08
N LEU A 432 -9.74 -3.64 -15.86
CA LEU A 432 -9.63 -3.14 -17.24
C LEU A 432 -10.71 -3.77 -18.12
N LEU A 433 -10.77 -5.10 -18.16
CA LEU A 433 -11.69 -5.86 -19.00
C LEU A 433 -13.16 -5.55 -18.68
N SER A 434 -13.51 -5.40 -17.40
CA SER A 434 -14.88 -5.11 -16.97
C SER A 434 -15.38 -3.78 -17.54
N GLY A 435 -14.50 -2.79 -17.65
CA GLY A 435 -14.86 -1.45 -18.13
C GLY A 435 -14.77 -1.24 -19.64
N ILE A 436 -14.38 -2.25 -20.41
CA ILE A 436 -14.35 -2.22 -21.89
C ILE A 436 -15.19 -3.33 -22.52
N SER A 437 -15.93 -4.07 -21.70
CA SER A 437 -16.78 -5.15 -22.15
C SER A 437 -17.84 -4.65 -23.13
N GLN A 438 -18.07 -5.43 -24.19
CA GLN A 438 -18.95 -5.04 -25.29
C GLN A 438 -19.90 -6.16 -25.73
N ASN A 439 -19.72 -7.41 -25.28
CA ASN A 439 -20.48 -8.54 -25.81
C ASN A 439 -20.92 -9.58 -24.77
N ASP A 440 -21.81 -10.47 -25.21
CA ASP A 440 -22.35 -11.56 -24.40
C ASP A 440 -21.29 -12.57 -23.94
N GLU A 441 -20.20 -12.71 -24.70
CA GLU A 441 -19.08 -13.61 -24.37
C GLU A 441 -18.30 -13.13 -23.14
N ASP A 442 -18.29 -11.82 -22.87
CA ASP A 442 -17.69 -11.25 -21.66
C ASP A 442 -18.39 -11.74 -20.39
N ILE A 443 -19.73 -11.85 -20.42
CA ILE A 443 -20.50 -12.39 -19.29
C ILE A 443 -20.07 -13.83 -19.01
N ASP A 444 -19.98 -14.66 -20.04
CA ASP A 444 -19.56 -16.04 -19.89
C ASP A 444 -18.09 -16.15 -19.38
N PHE A 445 -17.22 -15.21 -19.77
CA PHE A 445 -15.87 -15.09 -19.21
C PHE A 445 -15.92 -14.75 -17.71
N PHE A 446 -16.64 -13.70 -17.29
CA PHE A 446 -16.68 -13.28 -15.88
C PHE A 446 -17.37 -14.31 -14.98
N VAL A 447 -18.42 -15.00 -15.47
CA VAL A 447 -19.03 -16.12 -14.75
C VAL A 447 -18.01 -17.25 -14.55
N ARG A 448 -17.27 -17.62 -15.60
CA ARG A 448 -16.26 -18.68 -15.51
C ARG A 448 -15.14 -18.30 -14.55
N TRP A 449 -14.62 -17.08 -14.66
CA TRP A 449 -13.54 -16.58 -13.81
C TRP A 449 -13.96 -16.49 -12.34
N TYR A 450 -15.21 -16.10 -12.06
CA TYR A 450 -15.77 -16.13 -10.72
C TYR A 450 -15.61 -17.52 -10.07
N PHE A 451 -15.96 -18.60 -10.79
CA PHE A 451 -15.81 -19.96 -10.27
C PHE A 451 -14.35 -20.42 -10.18
N GLU A 452 -13.53 -20.13 -11.20
CA GLU A 452 -12.11 -20.52 -11.23
C GLU A 452 -11.32 -19.88 -10.07
N SER A 453 -11.63 -18.64 -9.71
CA SER A 453 -10.96 -17.93 -8.62
C SER A 453 -11.17 -18.53 -7.22
N PHE A 454 -12.14 -19.45 -7.03
CA PHE A 454 -12.26 -20.20 -5.77
C PHE A 454 -11.20 -21.29 -5.61
N GLN A 455 -10.57 -21.71 -6.69
CA GLN A 455 -9.45 -22.67 -6.62
C GLN A 455 -8.16 -22.03 -6.09
N ARG A 456 -8.15 -20.70 -5.94
CA ARG A 456 -6.95 -19.92 -5.61
C ARG A 456 -7.21 -19.13 -4.32
N GLU A 457 -6.50 -19.49 -3.25
CA GLU A 457 -6.74 -19.02 -1.88
C GLU A 457 -6.74 -17.47 -1.75
N TYR A 458 -5.91 -16.79 -2.54
CA TYR A 458 -5.63 -15.36 -2.39
C TYR A 458 -6.39 -14.44 -3.34
N GLN A 459 -7.33 -14.97 -4.12
CA GLN A 459 -8.04 -14.23 -5.19
C GLN A 459 -9.46 -13.81 -4.82
N TRP A 460 -9.72 -13.59 -3.54
CA TRP A 460 -11.04 -13.22 -3.06
C TRP A 460 -11.56 -11.92 -3.68
N TYR A 461 -10.68 -10.98 -4.02
CA TYR A 461 -11.11 -9.73 -4.64
C TYR A 461 -11.40 -9.87 -6.14
N SER A 462 -10.82 -10.86 -6.84
CA SER A 462 -11.24 -11.21 -8.20
C SER A 462 -12.73 -11.53 -8.24
N ARG A 463 -13.22 -12.25 -7.21
CA ARG A 463 -14.64 -12.57 -7.07
C ARG A 463 -15.50 -11.34 -6.88
N CYS A 464 -15.03 -10.35 -6.12
CA CYS A 464 -15.71 -9.06 -5.98
C CYS A 464 -15.79 -8.33 -7.33
N ILE A 465 -14.70 -8.30 -8.11
CA ILE A 465 -14.69 -7.65 -9.43
C ILE A 465 -15.63 -8.37 -10.41
N CYS A 466 -15.59 -9.71 -10.45
CA CYS A 466 -16.52 -10.50 -11.26
C CYS A 466 -17.97 -10.25 -10.84
N MET A 467 -18.26 -10.24 -9.53
CA MET A 467 -19.60 -9.95 -9.01
C MET A 467 -20.06 -8.53 -9.35
N ASN A 468 -19.17 -7.54 -9.28
CA ASN A 468 -19.46 -6.17 -9.70
C ASN A 468 -19.92 -6.13 -11.17
N TYR A 469 -19.16 -6.79 -12.04
CA TYR A 469 -19.51 -6.89 -13.44
C TYR A 469 -20.87 -7.59 -13.66
N LEU A 470 -21.14 -8.68 -12.93
CA LEU A 470 -22.42 -9.40 -13.01
C LEU A 470 -23.59 -8.61 -12.43
N ILE A 471 -23.36 -7.71 -11.48
CA ILE A 471 -24.38 -6.76 -10.99
C ILE A 471 -24.81 -5.84 -12.12
N ASP A 472 -23.84 -5.25 -12.84
CA ASP A 472 -24.10 -4.32 -13.95
C ASP A 472 -24.83 -5.00 -15.13
N HIS A 473 -24.77 -6.33 -15.22
CA HIS A 473 -25.35 -7.13 -16.30
C HIS A 473 -26.43 -8.13 -15.81
N SER A 474 -26.98 -7.93 -14.62
CA SER A 474 -27.94 -8.82 -13.97
C SER A 474 -29.18 -9.11 -14.84
N ASP A 475 -29.73 -8.06 -15.47
CA ASP A 475 -30.87 -8.13 -16.37
C ASP A 475 -30.63 -9.07 -17.56
N TYR A 476 -29.45 -8.99 -18.16
CA TYR A 476 -29.08 -9.85 -19.27
C TYR A 476 -28.91 -11.30 -18.78
N LEU A 477 -28.21 -11.48 -17.65
CA LEU A 477 -27.97 -12.78 -17.04
C LEU A 477 -29.29 -13.51 -16.74
N GLU A 478 -30.30 -12.80 -16.22
CA GLU A 478 -31.64 -13.35 -15.96
C GLU A 478 -32.41 -13.76 -17.23
N LYS A 479 -32.29 -12.97 -18.30
CA LYS A 479 -33.03 -13.22 -19.55
C LYS A 479 -32.38 -14.31 -20.41
N HIS A 480 -31.07 -14.25 -20.57
CA HIS A 480 -30.34 -14.97 -21.62
C HIS A 480 -29.38 -16.05 -21.10
N ARG A 481 -29.09 -16.09 -19.79
CA ARG A 481 -28.11 -17.00 -19.19
C ARG A 481 -28.61 -17.65 -17.89
N LYS A 482 -29.85 -18.16 -17.93
CA LYS A 482 -30.55 -18.77 -16.77
C LYS A 482 -29.79 -19.93 -16.12
N GLU A 483 -29.10 -20.75 -16.92
CA GLU A 483 -28.30 -21.86 -16.40
C GLU A 483 -27.11 -21.35 -15.57
N SER A 484 -26.36 -20.38 -16.11
CA SER A 484 -25.24 -19.72 -15.42
C SER A 484 -25.71 -19.05 -14.12
N LEU A 485 -26.84 -18.34 -14.17
CA LEU A 485 -27.46 -17.76 -12.98
C LEU A 485 -27.81 -18.82 -11.94
N GLY A 486 -28.44 -19.93 -12.35
CA GLY A 486 -28.77 -21.05 -11.48
C GLY A 486 -27.54 -21.63 -10.77
N LYS A 487 -26.42 -21.78 -11.50
CA LYS A 487 -25.13 -22.22 -10.94
C LYS A 487 -24.61 -21.23 -9.90
N ILE A 488 -24.63 -19.94 -10.19
CA ILE A 488 -24.19 -18.88 -9.26
C ILE A 488 -25.02 -18.90 -7.98
N LEU A 489 -26.35 -18.92 -8.09
CA LEU A 489 -27.25 -18.96 -6.93
C LEU A 489 -26.99 -20.20 -6.07
N SER A 490 -26.92 -21.39 -6.69
CA SER A 490 -26.62 -22.64 -5.96
C SER A 490 -25.26 -22.59 -5.25
N HIS A 491 -24.26 -21.97 -5.88
CA HIS A 491 -22.96 -21.80 -5.29
C HIS A 491 -22.99 -20.84 -4.09
N ILE A 492 -23.65 -19.68 -4.21
CA ILE A 492 -23.81 -18.71 -3.12
C ILE A 492 -24.43 -19.38 -1.90
N GLU A 493 -25.48 -20.19 -2.08
CA GLU A 493 -26.11 -20.93 -0.98
C GLU A 493 -25.13 -21.86 -0.25
N LYS A 494 -24.20 -22.49 -0.98
CA LYS A 494 -23.20 -23.40 -0.42
C LYS A 494 -22.01 -22.66 0.20
N ALA A 495 -21.56 -21.58 -0.42
CA ALA A 495 -20.31 -20.90 -0.10
C ALA A 495 -20.44 -19.70 0.84
N ASN A 496 -21.66 -19.26 1.18
CA ASN A 496 -21.92 -18.03 1.96
C ASN A 496 -21.10 -17.87 3.25
N LYS A 497 -20.74 -18.97 3.92
CA LYS A 497 -19.96 -18.96 5.17
C LYS A 497 -18.47 -18.68 4.96
N HIS A 498 -17.98 -18.84 3.74
CA HIS A 498 -16.58 -18.67 3.37
C HIS A 498 -16.27 -17.29 2.78
N PHE A 499 -17.31 -16.50 2.47
CA PHE A 499 -17.13 -15.15 1.95
C PHE A 499 -16.53 -14.21 3.01
N THR A 500 -15.56 -13.42 2.57
CA THR A 500 -15.08 -12.25 3.32
C THR A 500 -16.20 -11.22 3.48
N LYS A 501 -16.02 -10.26 4.40
CA LYS A 501 -17.01 -9.18 4.64
C LYS A 501 -17.35 -8.41 3.34
N LEU A 502 -16.35 -8.15 2.51
CA LEU A 502 -16.54 -7.48 1.21
C LEU A 502 -17.29 -8.39 0.23
N GLU A 503 -16.87 -9.64 0.05
CA GLU A 503 -17.57 -10.57 -0.85
C GLU A 503 -19.05 -10.77 -0.48
N ARG A 504 -19.37 -10.79 0.82
CA ARG A 504 -20.76 -10.84 1.28
C ARG A 504 -21.55 -9.64 0.78
N ARG A 505 -20.98 -8.43 0.84
CA ARG A 505 -21.63 -7.19 0.37
C ARG A 505 -21.82 -7.17 -1.14
N TYR A 506 -20.81 -7.55 -1.92
CA TYR A 506 -20.95 -7.74 -3.37
C TYR A 506 -22.02 -8.79 -3.70
N THR A 507 -22.06 -9.91 -2.98
CA THR A 507 -23.05 -10.95 -3.19
C THR A 507 -24.47 -10.47 -2.86
N MET A 508 -24.65 -9.75 -1.75
CA MET A 508 -25.95 -9.18 -1.38
C MET A 508 -26.43 -8.13 -2.39
N ALA A 509 -25.53 -7.29 -2.91
CA ALA A 509 -25.84 -6.34 -3.98
C ALA A 509 -26.30 -7.08 -5.25
N PHE A 510 -25.56 -8.12 -5.67
CA PHE A 510 -25.96 -8.97 -6.79
C PHE A 510 -27.33 -9.60 -6.60
N LEU A 511 -27.58 -10.24 -5.44
CA LEU A 511 -28.85 -10.88 -5.15
C LEU A 511 -30.01 -9.88 -5.07
N SER A 512 -29.77 -8.66 -4.60
CA SER A 512 -30.78 -7.60 -4.51
C SER A 512 -31.12 -7.02 -5.89
N ASN A 513 -30.19 -7.07 -6.83
CA ASN A 513 -30.38 -6.58 -8.19
C ASN A 513 -31.12 -7.58 -9.11
N LEU A 514 -31.40 -8.81 -8.64
CA LEU A 514 -32.17 -9.79 -9.39
C LEU A 514 -33.66 -9.47 -9.28
N ARG A 515 -34.37 -9.47 -10.41
CA ARG A 515 -35.82 -9.22 -10.48
C ARG A 515 -36.66 -10.36 -9.88
N ASN A 516 -36.09 -11.56 -9.82
CA ASN A 516 -36.78 -12.73 -9.30
C ASN A 516 -36.76 -12.81 -7.76
N ASP A 517 -37.83 -13.38 -7.18
CA ASP A 517 -37.95 -13.59 -5.73
C ASP A 517 -36.86 -14.52 -5.13
N LYS A 518 -36.06 -15.22 -5.94
CA LYS A 518 -35.05 -16.15 -5.42
C LYS A 518 -33.92 -15.38 -4.72
N GLY A 519 -33.51 -14.22 -5.25
CA GLY A 519 -32.49 -13.38 -4.63
C GLY A 519 -32.85 -13.00 -3.18
N GLY A 520 -34.06 -12.44 -3.00
CA GLY A 520 -34.57 -12.09 -1.67
C GLY A 520 -34.72 -13.28 -0.72
N LYS A 521 -35.11 -14.46 -1.22
CA LYS A 521 -35.18 -15.69 -0.42
C LYS A 521 -33.79 -16.14 0.07
N ILE A 522 -32.77 -16.07 -0.78
CA ILE A 522 -31.39 -16.43 -0.43
C ILE A 522 -30.84 -15.44 0.60
N ILE A 523 -31.03 -14.13 0.40
CA ILE A 523 -30.63 -13.10 1.36
C ILE A 523 -31.22 -13.41 2.74
N LYS A 524 -32.56 -13.56 2.83
CA LYS A 524 -33.24 -13.81 4.11
C LYS A 524 -32.76 -15.08 4.82
N LYS A 525 -32.37 -16.11 4.06
CA LYS A 525 -31.97 -17.41 4.60
C LYS A 525 -30.51 -17.45 5.06
N TYR A 526 -29.60 -16.81 4.34
CA TYR A 526 -28.15 -16.98 4.53
C TYR A 526 -27.38 -15.69 4.87
N PHE A 527 -28.03 -14.53 4.79
CA PHE A 527 -27.44 -13.21 5.07
C PHE A 527 -28.27 -12.48 6.13
N ASN A 528 -28.08 -12.88 7.38
CA ASN A 528 -28.93 -12.51 8.52
C ASN A 528 -28.15 -11.92 9.71
N SER A 529 -26.90 -11.47 9.51
CA SER A 529 -26.20 -10.72 10.55
C SER A 529 -26.76 -9.29 10.66
N PRO A 530 -26.59 -8.59 11.81
CA PRO A 530 -26.99 -7.19 11.94
C PRO A 530 -26.43 -6.29 10.82
N ASP A 531 -25.15 -6.47 10.47
CA ASP A 531 -24.48 -5.77 9.36
C ASP A 531 -25.17 -6.06 8.00
N ASP A 532 -25.59 -7.30 7.76
CA ASP A 532 -26.29 -7.66 6.52
C ASP A 532 -27.65 -6.94 6.43
N PHE A 533 -28.39 -6.82 7.54
CA PHE A 533 -29.69 -6.13 7.56
C PHE A 533 -29.56 -4.63 7.26
N VAL A 534 -28.58 -3.97 7.87
CA VAL A 534 -28.31 -2.54 7.62
C VAL A 534 -28.02 -2.33 6.14
N PHE A 535 -27.14 -3.16 5.58
CA PHE A 535 -26.74 -3.06 4.19
C PHE A 535 -27.88 -3.36 3.20
N VAL A 536 -28.67 -4.41 3.44
CA VAL A 536 -29.82 -4.75 2.58
C VAL A 536 -30.91 -3.67 2.64
N ASN A 537 -31.13 -3.05 3.81
CA ASN A 537 -32.07 -1.93 3.90
C ASN A 537 -31.58 -0.72 3.12
N PHE A 538 -30.28 -0.43 3.13
CA PHE A 538 -29.69 0.61 2.30
C PHE A 538 -29.91 0.35 0.80
N LEU A 539 -29.62 -0.88 0.33
CA LEU A 539 -29.82 -1.28 -1.07
C LEU A 539 -31.27 -1.22 -1.56
N ARG A 540 -32.26 -1.14 -0.65
CA ARG A 540 -33.69 -1.00 -1.00
C ARG A 540 -34.15 0.46 -1.03
N GLN A 541 -33.37 1.37 -0.47
CA GLN A 541 -33.68 2.79 -0.39
C GLN A 541 -33.03 3.58 -1.53
N ASP A 542 -31.87 3.13 -2.00
CA ASP A 542 -31.23 3.53 -3.25
C ASP A 542 -31.84 2.78 -4.45
#